data_AF-A0A9W4UK67-F1
#
_entry.id   AF-A0A9W4UK67-F1
#
_cell.length_a   1.000
_cell.length_b   1.000
_cell.length_c   1.000
_cell.angle_alpha   90.00
_cell.angle_beta   90.00
_cell.angle_gamma   90.00
#
_symmetry.space_group_name_H-M   'P 1'
#
loop_
_entity.id
_entity.type
_entity.pdbx_description
1 polymer ?
#
loop_
_entity_poly.entity_id
_entity_poly.type
_entity_poly.pdbx_seq_one_letter_code
_entity_poly.pdbx_strand_id
1 'polypeptide(L)'
;MPVSSSTTATKTTGLRAGPSASASNSSFLAPEDAYYHGTPGDSAWKRKDRGRSASHRRKATYKKLLWFKQPFPDNYTDEQTFLDHLQRNPRTQPYEFWYLMAASTVIVQHVASVVIFCCAFTGIFQERVSPISVVSWASFCSFLAWLVWDYWMGHEEASRIKETGDESHELNTDAPAHQPPFVDPDSSLSPRNQQRLATVKSAMLIYAAVLGLSPILKSLTRSTTSDSIWAITAGLLALNIACFDYSTSNRSSLPASFSTNSAVMASTVLASRLPSTTHVFSLTLFSIEVFGLFPIFRRKLRIQSWNGHLALTIFLVTIASGALFTVLTGGGRGAWIAGMFLGSMMTFFGMGVCTWWLIGLQKYKNEIHGPWDPARPVIRRRWD
;
A
#
# COMPACT_ATOMS: atom_id res chain seq x y z
N MET A 1 -33.76 -32.62 13.43
CA MET A 1 -34.12 -33.76 12.57
C MET A 1 -35.64 -33.83 12.48
N PRO A 2 -36.30 -34.17 11.36
CA PRO A 2 -35.88 -34.46 9.96
C PRO A 2 -36.43 -33.38 8.98
N VAL A 3 -35.93 -33.11 7.76
CA VAL A 3 -35.64 -33.87 6.51
C VAL A 3 -36.88 -34.34 5.74
N SER A 4 -36.85 -34.06 4.43
CA SER A 4 -37.49 -34.72 3.27
C SER A 4 -38.56 -33.90 2.54
N SER A 5 -38.77 -33.96 1.23
CA SER A 5 -37.96 -34.05 0.00
C SER A 5 -38.94 -34.33 -1.15
N SER A 6 -38.55 -33.99 -2.39
CA SER A 6 -39.10 -34.46 -3.69
C SER A 6 -40.49 -33.94 -4.10
N THR A 7 -40.68 -33.46 -5.34
CA THR A 7 -40.97 -34.26 -6.54
C THR A 7 -40.79 -33.32 -7.77
N THR A 8 -39.80 -33.52 -8.66
CA THR A 8 -39.90 -34.03 -10.08
C THR A 8 -40.98 -33.36 -10.95
N ALA A 9 -40.89 -33.16 -12.27
CA ALA A 9 -39.90 -33.15 -13.36
C ALA A 9 -40.70 -33.07 -14.68
N THR A 10 -40.00 -32.95 -15.83
CA THR A 10 -40.42 -33.17 -17.25
C THR A 10 -40.88 -31.94 -18.06
N LYS A 11 -40.54 -31.75 -19.35
CA LYS A 11 -39.59 -32.36 -20.33
C LYS A 11 -39.80 -31.63 -21.68
N THR A 12 -38.73 -31.36 -22.46
CA THR A 12 -38.62 -31.43 -23.95
C THR A 12 -37.29 -30.78 -24.40
N THR A 13 -36.23 -31.52 -24.73
CA THR A 13 -35.81 -32.08 -26.04
C THR A 13 -35.77 -31.12 -27.23
N GLY A 14 -34.55 -30.89 -27.76
CA GLY A 14 -34.27 -30.34 -29.08
C GLY A 14 -32.79 -30.51 -29.45
N LEU A 15 -32.48 -31.56 -30.21
CA LEU A 15 -31.17 -31.85 -30.81
C LEU A 15 -30.79 -30.81 -31.88
N ARG A 16 -29.53 -30.33 -31.89
CA ARG A 16 -28.79 -30.09 -33.15
C ARG A 16 -27.27 -30.05 -32.96
N ALA A 17 -26.60 -30.73 -33.87
CA ALA A 17 -25.16 -30.98 -33.99
C ALA A 17 -24.28 -29.71 -33.99
N GLY A 18 -23.10 -29.81 -33.39
CA GLY A 18 -22.06 -28.77 -33.41
C GLY A 18 -21.18 -28.78 -34.66
N PRO A 19 -20.28 -27.80 -34.77
CA PRO A 19 -19.01 -28.00 -35.46
C PRO A 19 -17.80 -27.67 -34.55
N SER A 20 -16.86 -28.61 -34.56
CA SER A 20 -15.40 -28.46 -34.48
C SER A 20 -14.80 -27.34 -33.62
N ALA A 21 -14.12 -27.79 -32.57
CA ALA A 21 -13.16 -27.02 -31.79
C ALA A 21 -12.12 -26.29 -32.65
N SER A 22 -12.00 -24.98 -32.45
CA SER A 22 -10.75 -24.23 -32.60
C SER A 22 -10.46 -23.56 -31.26
N ALA A 23 -9.93 -24.35 -30.33
CA ALA A 23 -9.35 -23.84 -29.10
C ALA A 23 -8.00 -23.17 -29.43
N SER A 24 -7.97 -21.84 -29.40
CA SER A 24 -6.75 -21.06 -29.18
C SER A 24 -7.12 -19.74 -28.51
N ASN A 25 -7.63 -19.81 -27.29
CA ASN A 25 -7.64 -18.68 -26.37
C ASN A 25 -6.22 -18.45 -25.87
N SER A 26 -5.42 -17.74 -26.68
CA SER A 26 -4.14 -17.18 -26.26
C SER A 26 -4.29 -15.67 -26.19
N SER A 27 -4.43 -15.15 -24.97
CA SER A 27 -4.45 -13.72 -24.62
C SER A 27 -3.08 -13.04 -24.82
N PHE A 28 -2.35 -13.42 -25.87
CA PHE A 28 -1.00 -12.98 -26.17
C PHE A 28 -1.01 -12.39 -27.59
N LEU A 29 -0.62 -11.11 -27.72
CA LEU A 29 -0.38 -10.48 -29.02
C LEU A 29 1.04 -10.82 -29.46
N ALA A 30 1.19 -11.50 -30.59
CA ALA A 30 2.48 -11.76 -31.21
C ALA A 30 2.90 -10.58 -32.12
N PRO A 31 4.19 -10.38 -32.44
CA PRO A 31 4.64 -9.29 -33.31
C PRO A 31 3.95 -9.27 -34.68
N GLU A 32 3.57 -10.43 -35.20
CA GLU A 32 2.77 -10.58 -36.42
C GLU A 32 1.36 -9.97 -36.35
N ASP A 33 0.80 -9.76 -35.15
CA ASP A 33 -0.53 -9.16 -34.93
C ASP A 33 -0.52 -7.62 -35.01
N ALA A 34 0.65 -6.98 -35.14
CA ALA A 34 0.79 -5.52 -35.21
C ALA A 34 0.54 -4.94 -36.61
N TYR A 35 0.30 -5.78 -37.61
CA TYR A 35 0.16 -5.40 -39.02
C TYR A 35 -1.25 -5.65 -39.56
N TYR A 36 -1.74 -4.78 -40.44
CA TYR A 36 -3.02 -4.96 -41.13
C TYR A 36 -2.96 -6.13 -42.12
N HIS A 37 -3.48 -7.29 -41.70
CA HIS A 37 -3.78 -8.39 -42.61
C HIS A 37 -5.12 -8.11 -43.30
N GLY A 38 -5.05 -7.62 -44.55
CA GLY A 38 -6.19 -7.81 -45.44
C GLY A 38 -6.39 -9.31 -45.60
N THR A 39 -7.59 -9.81 -45.29
CA THR A 39 -7.97 -11.24 -45.39
C THR A 39 -7.19 -11.95 -46.49
N PRO A 40 -6.32 -12.93 -46.17
CA PRO A 40 -5.62 -13.68 -47.20
C PRO A 40 -6.67 -14.50 -47.93
N GLY A 41 -6.91 -14.17 -49.20
CA GLY A 41 -7.53 -15.12 -50.10
C GLY A 41 -6.56 -16.27 -50.30
N ASP A 42 -7.02 -17.48 -50.02
CA ASP A 42 -6.27 -18.72 -50.18
C ASP A 42 -5.45 -18.73 -51.48
N SER A 43 -4.16 -19.04 -51.32
CA SER A 43 -3.27 -19.33 -52.43
C SER A 43 -3.70 -20.64 -53.11
N ALA A 44 -4.34 -20.54 -54.27
CA ALA A 44 -4.44 -21.65 -55.21
C ALA A 44 -4.17 -21.14 -56.63
N TRP A 45 -3.08 -21.64 -57.20
CA TRP A 45 -2.70 -21.51 -58.59
C TRP A 45 -3.85 -21.85 -59.54
N LYS A 46 -4.39 -20.86 -60.26
CA LYS A 46 -4.89 -21.07 -61.64
C LYS A 46 -5.06 -19.76 -62.41
N ARG A 47 -4.22 -19.63 -63.43
CA ARG A 47 -4.29 -18.63 -64.49
C ARG A 47 -5.47 -18.95 -65.42
N LYS A 48 -6.50 -18.09 -65.48
CA LYS A 48 -7.29 -17.89 -66.72
C LYS A 48 -8.10 -16.58 -66.70
N ASP A 49 -8.26 -16.08 -67.92
CA ASP A 49 -8.80 -14.83 -68.47
C ASP A 49 -9.88 -14.01 -67.76
N ARG A 50 -9.66 -12.69 -67.91
CA ARG A 50 -10.60 -11.59 -68.18
C ARG A 50 -12.07 -11.77 -67.74
N GLY A 51 -12.41 -11.07 -66.67
CA GLY A 51 -13.73 -10.51 -66.42
C GLY A 51 -13.59 -9.30 -65.51
N ARG A 52 -14.06 -8.12 -65.95
CA ARG A 52 -14.12 -6.90 -65.14
C ARG A 52 -14.89 -7.20 -63.86
N SER A 53 -14.20 -7.31 -62.75
CA SER A 53 -14.75 -7.07 -61.43
C SER A 53 -13.69 -6.27 -60.71
N ALA A 54 -13.89 -4.96 -60.67
CA ALA A 54 -13.22 -4.11 -59.72
C ALA A 54 -13.59 -4.69 -58.35
N SER A 55 -12.71 -5.55 -57.82
CA SER A 55 -12.71 -5.93 -56.44
C SER A 55 -12.80 -4.62 -55.69
N HIS A 56 -13.96 -4.37 -55.08
CA HIS A 56 -14.13 -3.32 -54.10
C HIS A 56 -13.12 -3.69 -53.01
N ARG A 57 -11.88 -3.21 -53.17
CA ARG A 57 -10.83 -3.28 -52.17
C ARG A 57 -11.47 -2.56 -51.00
N ARG A 58 -11.99 -3.32 -50.04
CA ARG A 58 -12.67 -2.76 -48.87
C ARG A 58 -11.70 -1.73 -48.33
N LYS A 59 -12.07 -0.44 -48.45
CA LYS A 59 -11.26 0.65 -47.92
C LYS A 59 -11.03 0.28 -46.46
N ALA A 60 -9.77 0.06 -46.09
CA ALA A 60 -9.43 -0.29 -44.73
C ALA A 60 -10.02 0.80 -43.84
N THR A 61 -10.91 0.45 -42.92
CA THR A 61 -11.47 1.44 -42.00
C THR A 61 -10.38 1.80 -41.00
N TYR A 62 -10.13 3.09 -40.84
CA TYR A 62 -9.18 3.59 -39.85
C TYR A 62 -9.58 3.11 -38.45
N LYS A 63 -8.60 2.62 -37.67
CA LYS A 63 -8.81 2.16 -36.30
C LYS A 63 -8.00 3.05 -35.33
N LYS A 64 -8.59 3.43 -34.20
CA LYS A 64 -7.94 4.31 -33.20
C LYS A 64 -7.03 3.52 -32.24
N LEU A 65 -6.09 2.76 -32.81
CA LEU A 65 -5.12 1.93 -32.09
C LEU A 65 -3.73 2.55 -32.27
N LEU A 66 -3.13 3.05 -31.18
CA LEU A 66 -1.85 3.78 -31.24
C LEU A 66 -0.65 2.87 -31.63
N TRP A 67 -0.80 1.57 -31.45
CA TRP A 67 0.27 0.58 -31.55
C TRP A 67 0.17 -0.32 -32.80
N PHE A 68 -0.89 -0.17 -33.59
CA PHE A 68 -1.16 -1.02 -34.75
C PHE A 68 -0.87 -0.27 -36.05
N LYS A 69 -0.03 -0.84 -36.93
CA LYS A 69 0.41 -0.18 -38.16
C LYS A 69 -0.66 -0.29 -39.25
N GLN A 70 -1.13 0.86 -39.73
CA GLN A 70 -2.27 0.97 -40.65
C GLN A 70 -1.86 1.63 -41.97
N PRO A 71 -2.61 1.42 -43.07
CA PRO A 71 -2.35 2.02 -44.37
C PRO A 71 -2.80 3.50 -44.44
N PHE A 72 -2.52 4.26 -43.37
CA PHE A 72 -2.83 5.68 -43.23
C PHE A 72 -1.56 6.42 -42.79
N PRO A 73 -1.33 7.67 -43.22
CA PRO A 73 -0.23 8.48 -42.71
C PRO A 73 -0.26 8.59 -41.19
N ASP A 74 0.90 8.72 -40.55
CA ASP A 74 0.99 8.81 -39.08
C ASP A 74 0.22 10.03 -38.50
N ASN A 75 0.05 11.10 -39.30
CA ASN A 75 -0.73 12.29 -38.93
C ASN A 75 -2.22 12.21 -39.32
N TYR A 76 -2.69 11.07 -39.85
CA TYR A 76 -4.08 10.92 -40.26
C TYR A 76 -5.01 10.83 -39.06
N THR A 77 -5.95 11.77 -38.97
CA THR A 77 -7.03 11.78 -37.99
C THR A 77 -8.35 11.82 -38.75
N ASP A 78 -9.28 10.95 -38.40
CA ASP A 78 -10.62 10.95 -38.99
C ASP A 78 -11.46 12.10 -38.44
N GLU A 79 -11.50 13.24 -39.16
CA GLU A 79 -12.19 14.47 -38.74
C GLU A 79 -13.68 14.27 -38.42
N GLN A 80 -14.33 13.29 -39.06
CA GLN A 80 -15.77 13.04 -38.89
C GLN A 80 -16.07 12.27 -37.60
N THR A 81 -15.25 11.26 -37.27
CA THR A 81 -15.50 10.39 -36.11
C THR A 81 -14.60 10.71 -34.90
N PHE A 82 -13.67 11.66 -35.02
CA PHE A 82 -12.65 11.93 -34.01
C PHE A 82 -13.25 12.16 -32.62
N LEU A 83 -14.25 13.03 -32.52
CA LEU A 83 -14.89 13.43 -31.27
C LEU A 83 -15.94 12.43 -30.77
N ASP A 84 -16.45 11.55 -31.63
CA ASP A 84 -17.55 10.62 -31.29
C ASP A 84 -17.20 9.63 -30.17
N HIS A 85 -15.91 9.32 -30.03
CA HIS A 85 -15.41 8.36 -29.04
C HIS A 85 -14.80 9.05 -27.80
N LEU A 86 -14.94 10.38 -27.69
CA LEU A 86 -14.42 11.13 -26.55
C LEU A 86 -15.33 10.91 -25.35
N GLN A 87 -14.90 10.02 -24.46
CA GLN A 87 -15.66 9.70 -23.25
C GLN A 87 -15.21 10.61 -22.11
N ARG A 88 -16.17 11.31 -21.50
CA ARG A 88 -15.94 12.01 -20.23
C ARG A 88 -16.18 11.03 -19.09
N ASN A 89 -15.24 10.97 -18.16
CA ASN A 89 -15.41 10.23 -16.91
C ASN A 89 -15.78 8.73 -17.04
N PRO A 90 -15.30 7.96 -18.04
CA PRO A 90 -15.75 6.58 -18.27
C PRO A 90 -15.41 5.61 -17.14
N ARG A 91 -14.44 5.95 -16.29
CA ARG A 91 -14.02 5.14 -15.12
C ARG A 91 -14.44 5.76 -13.80
N THR A 92 -15.40 6.69 -13.79
CA THR A 92 -15.88 7.26 -12.53
C THR A 92 -16.72 6.23 -11.78
N GLN A 93 -16.17 5.72 -10.68
CA GLN A 93 -16.94 4.97 -9.71
C GLN A 93 -17.35 5.91 -8.57
N PRO A 94 -18.63 5.92 -8.17
CA PRO A 94 -19.06 6.70 -7.01
C PRO A 94 -18.34 6.16 -5.77
N TYR A 95 -17.85 7.06 -4.92
CA TYR A 95 -17.24 6.63 -3.67
C TYR A 95 -18.35 6.31 -2.67
N GLU A 96 -18.34 5.09 -2.15
CA GLU A 96 -19.17 4.74 -1.00
C GLU A 96 -18.61 5.43 0.26
N PHE A 97 -19.48 6.15 0.98
CA PHE A 97 -19.09 6.93 2.16
C PHE A 97 -18.33 6.08 3.20
N TRP A 98 -18.87 4.92 3.55
CA TRP A 98 -18.29 4.03 4.56
C TRP A 98 -16.94 3.46 4.14
N TYR A 99 -16.78 3.15 2.85
CA TYR A 99 -15.50 2.69 2.31
C TYR A 99 -14.44 3.79 2.38
N LEU A 100 -14.80 5.03 2.02
CA LEU A 100 -13.87 6.15 2.05
C LEU A 100 -13.51 6.54 3.50
N MET A 101 -14.48 6.48 4.42
CA MET A 101 -14.22 6.66 5.85
C MET A 101 -13.27 5.59 6.38
N ALA A 102 -13.51 4.31 6.03
CA ALA A 102 -12.61 3.21 6.33
C ALA A 102 -11.21 3.39 5.73
N ALA A 103 -11.10 3.92 4.51
CA ALA A 103 -9.81 4.20 3.88
C ALA A 103 -9.05 5.35 4.58
N SER A 104 -9.77 6.37 5.07
CA SER A 104 -9.19 7.52 5.78
C SER A 104 -8.52 7.16 7.11
N THR A 105 -8.85 5.99 7.68
CA THR A 105 -8.24 5.50 8.94
C THR A 105 -6.72 5.37 8.86
N VAL A 106 -6.13 5.10 7.70
CA VAL A 106 -4.66 5.01 7.53
C VAL A 106 -4.00 6.36 7.80
N ILE A 107 -4.62 7.43 7.31
CA ILE A 107 -4.15 8.79 7.52
C ILE A 107 -4.27 9.14 9.00
N VAL A 108 -5.42 8.83 9.60
CA VAL A 108 -5.67 9.08 11.03
C VAL A 108 -4.71 8.31 11.92
N GLN A 109 -4.39 7.05 11.62
CA GLN A 109 -3.39 6.29 12.38
C GLN A 109 -2.02 6.96 12.35
N HIS A 110 -1.60 7.52 11.21
CA HIS A 110 -0.32 8.22 11.12
C HIS A 110 -0.33 9.53 11.88
N VAL A 111 -1.37 10.35 11.70
CA VAL A 111 -1.52 11.60 12.46
C VAL A 111 -1.57 11.31 13.96
N ALA A 112 -2.31 10.28 14.39
CA ALA A 112 -2.35 9.86 15.80
C ALA A 112 -0.97 9.45 16.32
N SER A 113 -0.16 8.73 15.53
CA SER A 113 1.22 8.37 15.92
C SER A 113 2.13 9.60 16.09
N VAL A 114 1.99 10.61 15.22
CA VAL A 114 2.71 11.90 15.35
C VAL A 114 2.26 12.65 16.60
N VAL A 115 0.95 12.68 16.88
CA VAL A 115 0.39 13.32 18.08
C VAL A 115 0.87 12.62 19.35
N ILE A 116 0.86 11.28 19.39
CA ILE A 116 1.41 10.50 20.52
C ILE A 116 2.89 10.83 20.73
N PHE A 117 3.68 10.92 19.65
CA PHE A 117 5.08 11.32 19.74
C PHE A 117 5.25 12.72 20.35
N CYS A 118 4.47 13.70 19.89
CA CYS A 118 4.51 15.07 20.43
C CYS A 118 4.06 15.12 21.90
N CYS A 119 3.04 14.35 22.28
CA CYS A 119 2.56 14.25 23.66
C CYS A 119 3.59 13.60 24.57
N ALA A 120 4.28 12.55 24.10
CA ALA A 120 5.37 11.92 24.83
C ALA A 120 6.53 12.89 25.04
N PHE A 121 6.95 13.61 23.99
CA PHE A 121 8.00 14.63 24.09
C PHE A 121 7.62 15.73 25.09
N THR A 122 6.42 16.29 24.99
CA THR A 122 5.96 17.35 25.91
C THR A 122 5.82 16.86 27.35
N GLY A 123 5.36 15.62 27.56
CA GLY A 123 5.31 14.98 28.88
C GLY A 123 6.69 14.78 29.50
N ILE A 124 7.68 14.39 28.69
CA ILE A 124 9.09 14.29 29.10
C ILE A 124 9.69 15.68 29.38
N PHE A 125 9.40 16.66 28.51
CA PHE A 125 9.93 18.01 28.62
C PHE A 125 9.40 18.76 29.86
N GLN A 126 8.14 18.49 30.25
CA GLN A 126 7.53 19.02 31.48
C GLN A 126 7.84 18.17 32.73
N GLU A 127 8.72 17.17 32.64
CA GLU A 127 9.09 16.25 33.73
C GLU A 127 7.90 15.48 34.36
N ARG A 128 6.77 15.40 33.66
CA ARG A 128 5.57 14.67 34.11
C ARG A 128 5.68 13.16 33.91
N VAL A 129 6.46 12.75 32.92
CA VAL A 129 6.63 11.34 32.53
C VAL A 129 8.11 11.03 32.41
N SER A 130 8.54 9.89 32.97
CA SER A 130 9.92 9.46 32.87
C SER A 130 10.24 8.97 31.44
N PRO A 131 11.33 9.42 30.79
CA PRO A 131 11.68 8.98 29.43
C PRO A 131 11.83 7.48 29.31
N ILE A 132 12.38 6.85 30.35
CA ILE A 132 12.64 5.41 30.39
C ILE A 132 11.32 4.63 30.38
N SER A 133 10.27 5.11 31.07
CA SER A 133 8.96 4.46 31.05
C SER A 133 8.32 4.49 29.65
N VAL A 134 8.42 5.62 28.95
CA VAL A 134 7.88 5.77 27.59
C VAL A 134 8.56 4.81 26.64
N VAL A 135 9.90 4.80 26.60
CA VAL A 135 10.64 3.96 25.67
C VAL A 135 10.51 2.48 26.02
N SER A 136 10.53 2.10 27.31
CA SER A 136 10.35 0.70 27.72
C SER A 136 8.98 0.14 27.36
N TRP A 137 7.91 0.93 27.56
CA TRP A 137 6.56 0.52 27.15
C TRP A 137 6.47 0.38 25.63
N ALA A 138 7.08 1.30 24.88
CA ALA A 138 7.10 1.26 23.42
C ALA A 138 7.93 0.08 22.87
N SER A 139 9.09 -0.20 23.45
CA SER A 139 9.92 -1.37 23.12
C SER A 139 9.20 -2.67 23.46
N PHE A 140 8.51 -2.73 24.61
CA PHE A 140 7.68 -3.87 24.99
C PHE A 140 6.54 -4.11 24.00
N CYS A 141 5.81 -3.04 23.61
CA CYS A 141 4.77 -3.12 22.59
C CYS A 141 5.33 -3.55 21.22
N SER A 142 6.50 -3.04 20.83
CA SER A 142 7.18 -3.40 19.59
C SER A 142 7.62 -4.86 19.59
N PHE A 143 8.12 -5.36 20.71
CA PHE A 143 8.46 -6.77 20.90
C PHE A 143 7.22 -7.67 20.84
N LEU A 144 6.12 -7.28 21.50
CA LEU A 144 4.86 -8.02 21.42
C LEU A 144 4.29 -8.04 19.99
N ALA A 145 4.33 -6.91 19.29
CA ALA A 145 3.94 -6.82 17.89
C ALA A 145 4.81 -7.72 16.99
N TRP A 146 6.12 -7.81 17.27
CA TRP A 146 7.03 -8.72 16.60
C TRP A 146 6.70 -10.20 16.89
N LEU A 147 6.38 -10.56 18.14
CA LEU A 147 5.94 -11.92 18.48
C LEU A 147 4.63 -12.30 17.80
N VAL A 148 3.65 -11.38 17.77
CA VAL A 148 2.37 -11.59 17.06
C VAL A 148 2.62 -11.79 15.57
N TRP A 149 3.49 -10.96 14.97
CA TRP A 149 3.91 -11.08 13.58
C TRP A 149 4.59 -12.42 13.29
N ASP A 150 5.54 -12.82 14.13
CA ASP A 150 6.30 -14.06 13.99
C ASP A 150 5.40 -15.30 14.17
N TYR A 151 4.47 -15.27 15.14
CA TYR A 151 3.44 -16.29 15.30
C TYR A 151 2.55 -16.41 14.06
N TRP A 152 2.14 -15.27 13.50
CA TRP A 152 1.34 -15.22 12.28
C TRP A 152 2.08 -15.86 11.10
N MET A 153 3.27 -15.38 10.80
CA MET A 153 4.12 -15.91 9.73
C MET A 153 4.38 -17.42 9.92
N GLY A 154 4.49 -17.85 11.17
CA GLY A 154 4.49 -19.23 11.62
C GLY A 154 3.40 -20.08 10.95
N HIS A 155 2.15 -19.62 11.06
CA HIS A 155 0.94 -20.30 10.59
C HIS A 155 0.84 -20.31 9.06
N GLU A 156 1.17 -19.20 8.39
CA GLU A 156 1.08 -19.12 6.93
C GLU A 156 2.08 -20.03 6.21
N GLU A 157 3.28 -20.18 6.76
CA GLU A 157 4.26 -21.08 6.16
C GLU A 157 3.86 -22.54 6.39
N ALA A 158 3.30 -22.86 7.56
CA ALA A 158 2.81 -24.21 7.83
C ALA A 158 1.63 -24.58 6.91
N SER A 159 0.71 -23.64 6.65
CA SER A 159 -0.36 -23.85 5.67
C SER A 159 0.18 -23.99 4.25
N ARG A 160 1.13 -23.13 3.84
CA ARG A 160 1.79 -23.26 2.53
C ARG A 160 2.52 -24.59 2.36
N ILE A 161 3.28 -25.03 3.37
CA ILE A 161 4.00 -26.31 3.32
C ILE A 161 3.01 -27.47 3.18
N LYS A 162 1.87 -27.41 3.87
CA LYS A 162 0.80 -28.41 3.75
C LYS A 162 0.18 -28.42 2.35
N GLU A 163 -0.14 -27.25 1.80
CA GLU A 163 -0.66 -27.10 0.43
C GLU A 163 0.34 -27.61 -0.62
N THR A 164 1.62 -27.25 -0.51
CA THR A 164 2.66 -27.77 -1.41
C THR A 164 2.92 -29.26 -1.20
N GLY A 165 2.73 -29.79 0.00
CA GLY A 165 2.86 -31.22 0.30
C GLY A 165 1.75 -32.04 -0.38
N ASP A 166 0.51 -31.52 -0.35
CA ASP A 166 -0.63 -32.12 -1.05
C ASP A 166 -0.52 -31.96 -2.58
N GLU A 167 0.01 -30.84 -3.10
CA GLU A 167 0.25 -30.62 -4.54
C GLU A 167 1.50 -31.35 -5.09
N SER A 168 2.50 -31.64 -4.25
CA SER A 168 3.73 -32.35 -4.66
C SER A 168 3.49 -33.82 -5.01
N HIS A 169 2.29 -34.36 -4.76
CA HIS A 169 1.86 -35.65 -5.27
C HIS A 169 1.51 -35.63 -6.78
N GLU A 170 1.44 -34.46 -7.44
CA GLU A 170 1.04 -34.37 -8.87
C GLU A 170 1.93 -33.48 -9.78
N LEU A 171 3.01 -32.83 -9.32
CA LEU A 171 3.81 -31.98 -10.23
C LEU A 171 5.33 -32.06 -10.04
N ASN A 172 6.01 -32.24 -11.19
CA ASN A 172 7.45 -32.32 -11.37
C ASN A 172 8.25 -31.22 -10.65
N THR A 173 9.28 -31.69 -9.95
CA THR A 173 10.44 -30.97 -9.43
C THR A 173 11.18 -30.26 -10.55
N ASP A 174 11.11 -28.91 -10.64
CA ASP A 174 12.11 -28.03 -11.30
C ASP A 174 11.71 -26.54 -11.16
N ALA A 175 11.39 -26.10 -9.94
CA ALA A 175 11.27 -24.68 -9.63
C ALA A 175 12.47 -24.23 -8.80
N PRO A 176 13.24 -23.19 -9.21
CA PRO A 176 14.29 -22.66 -8.37
C PRO A 176 13.66 -22.10 -7.09
N ALA A 177 14.04 -22.67 -5.95
CA ALA A 177 13.58 -22.24 -4.64
C ALA A 177 13.86 -20.74 -4.49
N HIS A 178 12.81 -19.95 -4.29
CA HIS A 178 12.95 -18.53 -3.99
C HIS A 178 13.59 -18.39 -2.61
N GLN A 179 14.93 -18.38 -2.57
CA GLN A 179 15.67 -18.24 -1.32
C GLN A 179 15.47 -16.81 -0.78
N PRO A 180 14.97 -16.65 0.45
CA PRO A 180 14.92 -15.35 1.07
C PRO A 180 16.35 -14.82 1.29
N PRO A 181 16.57 -13.50 1.19
CA PRO A 181 17.90 -12.87 1.07
C PRO A 181 18.79 -12.91 2.33
N PHE A 182 18.54 -13.82 3.28
CA PHE A 182 19.28 -13.95 4.53
C PHE A 182 19.22 -15.39 5.05
N VAL A 183 19.53 -16.37 4.21
CA VAL A 183 19.66 -17.77 4.65
C VAL A 183 21.05 -18.24 4.27
N ASP A 184 21.92 -18.41 5.27
CA ASP A 184 23.23 -19.02 5.08
C ASP A 184 23.02 -20.54 4.93
N PRO A 185 23.29 -21.12 3.74
CA PRO A 185 23.01 -22.52 3.45
C PRO A 185 23.87 -23.48 4.29
N ASP A 186 25.02 -23.01 4.79
CA ASP A 186 25.98 -23.81 5.57
C ASP A 186 25.68 -23.80 7.08
N SER A 187 24.67 -23.07 7.53
CA SER A 187 24.37 -22.97 8.96
C SER A 187 23.36 -24.02 9.41
N SER A 188 23.60 -24.62 10.58
CA SER A 188 22.75 -25.67 11.17
C SER A 188 21.43 -25.15 11.76
N LEU A 189 21.22 -23.84 11.74
CA LEU A 189 20.01 -23.20 12.27
C LEU A 189 18.90 -23.21 11.21
N SER A 190 17.67 -23.46 11.65
CA SER A 190 16.48 -23.27 10.80
C SER A 190 16.47 -21.85 10.18
N PRO A 191 16.08 -21.67 8.90
CA PRO A 191 16.10 -20.36 8.23
C PRO A 191 15.32 -19.28 8.99
N ARG A 192 14.28 -19.67 9.74
CA ARG A 192 13.53 -18.76 10.63
C ARG A 192 14.37 -18.25 11.78
N ASN A 193 15.14 -19.13 12.44
CA ASN A 193 16.02 -18.73 13.54
C ASN A 193 17.15 -17.83 13.04
N GLN A 194 17.62 -18.04 11.80
CA GLN A 194 18.59 -17.14 11.17
C GLN A 194 18.00 -15.74 10.95
N GLN A 195 16.79 -15.62 10.41
CA GLN A 195 16.09 -14.33 10.23
C GLN A 195 15.80 -13.62 11.57
N ARG A 196 15.39 -14.38 12.60
CA ARG A 196 15.19 -13.84 13.96
C ARG A 196 16.51 -13.32 14.53
N LEU A 197 17.60 -14.08 14.41
CA LEU A 197 18.93 -13.66 14.84
C LEU A 197 19.41 -12.41 14.08
N ALA A 198 19.16 -12.33 12.76
CA ALA A 198 19.45 -11.15 11.96
C ALA A 198 18.74 -9.91 12.50
N THR A 199 17.46 -10.06 12.79
CA THR A 199 16.60 -8.98 13.29
C THR A 199 17.08 -8.52 14.67
N VAL A 200 17.35 -9.46 15.58
CA VAL A 200 17.91 -9.16 16.91
C VAL A 200 19.28 -8.49 16.80
N LYS A 201 20.17 -8.99 15.94
CA LYS A 201 21.48 -8.40 15.68
C LYS A 201 21.35 -6.96 15.18
N SER A 202 20.45 -6.71 14.23
CA SER A 202 20.19 -5.35 13.71
C SER A 202 19.63 -4.43 14.80
N ALA A 203 18.72 -4.92 15.64
CA ALA A 203 18.15 -4.16 16.75
C ALA A 203 19.22 -3.81 17.80
N MET A 204 20.09 -4.75 18.16
CA MET A 204 21.23 -4.50 19.06
C MET A 204 22.19 -3.46 18.47
N LEU A 205 22.46 -3.51 17.16
CA LEU A 205 23.29 -2.53 16.48
C LEU A 205 22.66 -1.13 16.51
N ILE A 206 21.36 -1.02 16.25
CA ILE A 206 20.62 0.26 16.35
C ILE A 206 20.67 0.77 17.79
N TYR A 207 20.38 -0.06 18.78
CA TYR A 207 20.41 0.32 20.19
C TYR A 207 21.80 0.83 20.61
N ALA A 208 22.87 0.10 20.28
CA ALA A 208 24.24 0.49 20.57
C ALA A 208 24.65 1.78 19.84
N ALA A 209 24.25 1.94 18.58
CA ALA A 209 24.51 3.14 17.80
C ALA A 209 23.82 4.37 18.40
N VAL A 210 22.53 4.26 18.74
CA VAL A 210 21.77 5.37 19.36
C VAL A 210 22.37 5.72 20.72
N LEU A 211 22.77 4.74 21.53
CA LEU A 211 23.48 4.99 22.80
C LEU A 211 24.80 5.76 22.59
N GLY A 212 25.64 5.30 21.66
CA GLY A 212 26.93 5.94 21.36
C GLY A 212 26.79 7.34 20.78
N LEU A 213 25.77 7.58 19.94
CA LEU A 213 25.51 8.86 19.29
C LEU A 213 24.73 9.84 20.17
N SER A 214 24.10 9.39 21.26
CA SER A 214 23.26 10.24 22.12
C SER A 214 23.95 11.52 22.62
N PRO A 215 25.22 11.51 23.05
CA PRO A 215 25.91 12.76 23.44
C PRO A 215 26.05 13.75 22.28
N ILE A 216 26.26 13.26 21.05
CA ILE A 216 26.39 14.07 19.84
C ILE A 216 25.03 14.66 19.47
N LEU A 217 23.97 13.84 19.48
CA LEU A 217 22.61 14.30 19.21
C LEU A 217 22.17 15.37 20.22
N LYS A 218 22.59 15.25 21.49
CA LYS A 218 22.33 16.25 22.51
C LYS A 218 23.02 17.59 22.21
N SER A 219 24.25 17.57 21.70
CA SER A 219 25.02 18.80 21.45
C SER A 219 24.72 19.44 20.09
N LEU A 220 24.22 18.68 19.12
CA LEU A 220 24.11 19.06 17.70
C LEU A 220 23.41 20.41 17.45
N THR A 221 22.25 20.63 18.07
CA THR A 221 21.44 21.84 17.86
C THR A 221 21.32 22.71 19.10
N ARG A 222 22.25 22.57 20.06
CA ARG A 222 22.24 23.34 21.31
C ARG A 222 22.46 24.85 21.10
N SER A 223 23.17 25.24 20.05
CA SER A 223 23.41 26.64 19.68
C SER A 223 22.23 27.30 18.97
N THR A 224 21.24 26.52 18.53
CA THR A 224 20.03 27.04 17.86
C THR A 224 19.02 27.55 18.88
N THR A 225 18.37 28.67 18.59
CA THR A 225 17.35 29.27 19.46
C THR A 225 16.11 28.38 19.59
N SER A 226 15.46 28.42 20.76
CA SER A 226 14.28 27.59 21.08
C SER A 226 13.15 27.78 20.07
N ASP A 227 12.84 29.03 19.71
CA ASP A 227 11.73 29.35 18.80
C ASP A 227 11.94 28.74 17.40
N SER A 228 13.19 28.79 16.92
CA SER A 228 13.57 28.15 15.65
C SER A 228 13.44 26.64 15.72
N ILE A 229 13.81 26.02 16.85
CA ILE A 229 13.70 24.56 17.06
C ILE A 229 12.23 24.12 17.00
N TRP A 230 11.32 24.83 17.65
CA TRP A 230 9.89 24.54 17.58
C TRP A 230 9.35 24.70 16.15
N ALA A 231 9.72 25.78 15.45
CA ALA A 231 9.29 26.02 14.07
C ALA A 231 9.81 24.96 13.09
N ILE A 232 11.10 24.64 13.14
CA ILE A 232 11.73 23.62 12.28
C ILE A 232 11.14 22.25 12.57
N THR A 233 10.91 21.91 13.85
CA THR A 233 10.27 20.65 14.24
C THR A 233 8.85 20.57 13.67
N ALA A 234 8.04 21.62 13.82
CA ALA A 234 6.69 21.66 13.28
C ALA A 234 6.70 21.50 11.74
N GLY A 235 7.63 22.15 11.05
CA GLY A 235 7.83 22.01 9.61
C GLY A 235 8.24 20.59 9.20
N LEU A 236 9.17 19.96 9.91
CA LEU A 236 9.61 18.59 9.64
C LEU A 236 8.53 17.55 9.93
N LEU A 237 7.71 17.74 10.96
CA LEU A 237 6.56 16.88 11.25
C LEU A 237 5.44 17.08 10.21
N ALA A 238 5.20 18.31 9.75
CA ALA A 238 4.27 18.56 8.66
C ALA A 238 4.76 17.91 7.35
N LEU A 239 6.06 17.99 7.07
CA LEU A 239 6.69 17.32 5.93
C LEU A 239 6.59 15.79 6.04
N ASN A 240 6.79 15.25 7.24
CA ASN A 240 6.60 13.83 7.54
C ASN A 240 5.17 13.38 7.19
N ILE A 241 4.15 14.10 7.66
CA ILE A 241 2.74 13.80 7.40
C ILE A 241 2.41 13.94 5.90
N ALA A 242 2.90 14.99 5.25
CA ALA A 242 2.59 15.29 3.84
C ALA A 242 3.24 14.29 2.87
N CYS A 243 4.47 13.85 3.15
CA CYS A 243 5.22 12.95 2.29
C CYS A 243 5.12 11.47 2.68
N PHE A 244 4.29 11.14 3.69
CA PHE A 244 4.06 9.75 4.06
C PHE A 244 3.32 9.00 2.95
N ASP A 245 3.77 7.79 2.59
CA ASP A 245 3.08 6.97 1.60
C ASP A 245 1.85 6.26 2.21
N TYR A 246 0.68 6.88 2.04
CA TYR A 246 -0.61 6.31 2.46
C TYR A 246 -1.17 5.28 1.48
N SER A 247 -0.48 5.01 0.37
CA SER A 247 -0.95 4.07 -0.64
C SER A 247 -0.99 2.64 -0.10
N THR A 248 -1.98 1.90 -0.54
CA THR A 248 -2.11 0.46 -0.26
C THR A 248 -1.46 -0.39 -1.36
N SER A 249 -1.14 0.22 -2.51
CA SER A 249 -0.62 -0.48 -3.68
C SER A 249 0.90 -0.65 -3.61
N ASN A 250 1.43 -1.78 -4.11
CA ASN A 250 2.86 -2.10 -4.17
C ASN A 250 3.72 -1.18 -5.06
N ARG A 251 3.14 -0.10 -5.60
CA ARG A 251 3.83 0.87 -6.46
C ARG A 251 3.98 2.17 -5.68
N SER A 252 5.01 2.22 -4.83
CA SER A 252 5.39 3.45 -4.10
C SER A 252 5.95 4.46 -5.10
N SER A 253 5.27 5.60 -5.28
CA SER A 253 5.77 6.69 -6.15
C SER A 253 6.80 7.58 -5.46
N LEU A 254 6.94 7.47 -4.13
CA LEU A 254 7.90 8.21 -3.33
C LEU A 254 8.85 7.24 -2.61
N PRO A 255 10.14 7.59 -2.47
CA PRO A 255 11.05 6.84 -1.61
C PRO A 255 10.50 6.85 -0.19
N ALA A 256 10.16 5.67 0.36
CA ALA A 256 9.63 5.53 1.73
C ALA A 256 10.51 6.20 2.80
N SER A 257 11.80 6.38 2.48
CA SER A 257 12.80 7.03 3.33
C SER A 257 12.57 8.52 3.57
N PHE A 258 11.90 9.26 2.68
CA PHE A 258 11.81 10.71 2.82
C PHE A 258 11.00 11.16 4.04
N SER A 259 9.83 10.54 4.23
CA SER A 259 8.96 10.81 5.39
C SER A 259 9.62 10.37 6.69
N THR A 260 10.21 9.16 6.74
CA THR A 260 10.87 8.65 7.95
C THR A 260 12.09 9.47 8.34
N ASN A 261 12.89 9.91 7.36
CA ASN A 261 14.04 10.78 7.60
C ASN A 261 13.62 12.14 8.17
N SER A 262 12.53 12.71 7.67
CA SER A 262 11.98 13.97 8.18
C SER A 262 11.54 13.85 9.65
N ALA A 263 10.87 12.74 10.01
CA ALA A 263 10.46 12.49 11.40
C ALA A 263 11.65 12.25 12.34
N VAL A 264 12.63 11.43 11.93
CA VAL A 264 13.84 11.22 12.73
C VAL A 264 14.59 12.53 12.90
N MET A 265 14.70 13.36 11.86
CA MET A 265 15.29 14.70 11.98
C MET A 265 14.51 15.57 12.97
N ALA A 266 13.17 15.60 12.91
CA ALA A 266 12.34 16.32 13.87
C ALA A 266 12.63 15.86 15.31
N SER A 267 12.71 14.54 15.53
CA SER A 267 13.05 13.98 16.83
C SER A 267 14.45 14.36 17.30
N THR A 268 15.45 14.35 16.42
CA THR A 268 16.83 14.73 16.80
C THR A 268 16.94 16.19 17.18
N VAL A 269 16.23 17.08 16.47
CA VAL A 269 16.18 18.52 16.76
C VAL A 269 15.49 18.79 18.10
N LEU A 270 14.41 18.08 18.41
CA LEU A 270 13.76 18.16 19.73
C LEU A 270 14.62 17.57 20.85
N ALA A 271 15.35 16.48 20.58
CA ALA A 271 16.11 15.77 21.58
C ALA A 271 17.22 16.64 22.21
N SER A 272 17.84 17.54 21.45
CA SER A 272 18.88 18.45 21.97
C SER A 272 18.40 19.37 23.10
N ARG A 273 17.08 19.59 23.21
CA ARG A 273 16.47 20.39 24.27
C ARG A 273 16.30 19.64 25.58
N LEU A 274 16.55 18.33 25.59
CA LEU A 274 16.40 17.50 26.77
C LEU A 274 17.64 17.58 27.68
N PRO A 275 17.45 17.57 29.02
CA PRO A 275 18.51 17.90 29.97
C PRO A 275 19.61 16.83 30.06
N SER A 276 19.29 15.56 29.82
CA SER A 276 20.22 14.44 29.97
C SER A 276 20.31 13.58 28.70
N THR A 277 21.47 12.93 28.50
CA THR A 277 21.70 12.01 27.38
C THR A 277 20.76 10.82 27.40
N THR A 278 20.31 10.38 28.59
CA THR A 278 19.29 9.32 28.72
C THR A 278 17.95 9.74 28.12
N HIS A 279 17.59 11.02 28.23
CA HIS A 279 16.35 11.54 27.64
C HIS A 279 16.46 11.58 26.11
N VAL A 280 17.61 12.02 25.59
CA VAL A 280 17.93 12.00 24.15
C VAL A 280 17.87 10.59 23.60
N PHE A 281 18.53 9.65 24.27
CA PHE A 281 18.52 8.23 23.94
C PHE A 281 17.09 7.67 23.88
N SER A 282 16.30 7.89 24.93
CA SER A 282 14.95 7.36 25.04
C SER A 282 14.01 7.94 23.97
N LEU A 283 14.07 9.26 23.72
CA LEU A 283 13.24 9.91 22.71
C LEU A 283 13.61 9.45 21.29
N THR A 284 14.91 9.35 20.99
CA THR A 284 15.38 8.96 19.66
C THR A 284 15.06 7.50 19.36
N LEU A 285 15.22 6.60 20.33
CA LEU A 285 14.79 5.21 20.19
C LEU A 285 13.27 5.11 20.01
N PHE A 286 12.49 5.84 20.81
CA PHE A 286 11.04 5.90 20.67
C PHE A 286 10.60 6.43 19.29
N SER A 287 11.30 7.44 18.75
CA SER A 287 11.06 7.94 17.39
C SER A 287 11.30 6.86 16.32
N ILE A 288 12.36 6.06 16.46
CA ILE A 288 12.65 4.96 15.52
C ILE A 288 11.55 3.90 15.58
N GLU A 289 11.03 3.59 16.77
CA GLU A 289 9.92 2.65 16.93
C GLU A 289 8.62 3.17 16.30
N VAL A 290 8.25 4.43 16.59
CA VAL A 290 6.98 5.04 16.12
C VAL A 290 6.99 5.37 14.63
N PHE A 291 8.10 5.85 14.07
CA PHE A 291 8.16 6.29 12.67
C PHE A 291 8.87 5.29 11.74
N GLY A 292 9.65 4.36 12.27
CA GLY A 292 10.34 3.32 11.49
C GLY A 292 9.61 1.98 11.53
N LEU A 293 9.48 1.39 12.72
CA LEU A 293 8.94 0.03 12.88
C LEU A 293 7.42 -0.02 12.79
N PHE A 294 6.73 0.90 13.47
CA PHE A 294 5.28 0.90 13.56
C PHE A 294 4.55 1.02 12.20
N PRO A 295 5.01 1.84 11.23
CA PRO A 295 4.41 1.90 9.90
C PRO A 295 4.51 0.59 9.11
N ILE A 296 5.55 -0.22 9.34
CA ILE A 296 5.70 -1.55 8.75
C ILE A 296 4.65 -2.49 9.33
N PHE A 297 4.56 -2.53 10.67
CA PHE A 297 3.59 -3.36 11.39
C PHE A 297 2.14 -3.07 10.97
N ARG A 298 1.72 -1.80 10.96
CA ARG A 298 0.33 -1.44 10.59
C ARG A 298 -0.02 -1.83 9.16
N ARG A 299 0.92 -1.69 8.21
CA ARG A 299 0.68 -2.07 6.80
C ARG A 299 0.42 -3.57 6.70
N LYS A 300 1.21 -4.36 7.42
CA LYS A 300 1.06 -5.80 7.49
C LYS A 300 -0.23 -6.23 8.20
N LEU A 301 -0.52 -5.65 9.36
CA LEU A 301 -1.74 -5.92 10.11
C LEU A 301 -3.00 -5.67 9.27
N ARG A 302 -3.01 -4.57 8.50
CA ARG A 302 -4.12 -4.19 7.64
C ARG A 302 -4.34 -5.13 6.47
N ILE A 303 -3.26 -5.58 5.83
CA ILE A 303 -3.35 -6.52 4.71
C ILE A 303 -4.05 -7.80 5.14
N GLN A 304 -3.89 -8.19 6.41
CA GLN A 304 -4.37 -9.49 6.82
C GLN A 304 -5.54 -9.55 7.79
N SER A 305 -5.68 -8.58 8.69
CA SER A 305 -6.88 -8.47 9.51
C SER A 305 -7.46 -7.07 9.43
N TRP A 306 -8.62 -6.97 8.79
CA TRP A 306 -9.38 -5.73 8.78
C TRP A 306 -9.83 -5.32 10.20
N ASN A 307 -10.28 -6.30 11.00
CA ASN A 307 -10.68 -6.06 12.39
C ASN A 307 -9.51 -5.60 13.27
N GLY A 308 -8.32 -6.18 13.08
CA GLY A 308 -7.11 -5.77 13.79
C GLY A 308 -6.70 -4.33 13.44
N HIS A 309 -6.81 -3.95 12.16
CA HIS A 309 -6.59 -2.57 11.71
C HIS A 309 -7.58 -1.58 12.35
N LEU A 310 -8.87 -1.93 12.41
CA LEU A 310 -9.87 -1.08 13.07
C LEU A 310 -9.63 -0.96 14.58
N ALA A 311 -9.37 -2.08 15.27
CA ALA A 311 -9.07 -2.09 16.70
C ALA A 311 -7.83 -1.23 17.02
N LEU A 312 -6.77 -1.35 16.22
CA LEU A 312 -5.58 -0.52 16.35
C LEU A 312 -5.87 0.95 16.10
N THR A 313 -6.73 1.28 15.14
CA THR A 313 -7.15 2.67 14.88
C THR A 313 -7.86 3.26 16.10
N ILE A 314 -8.83 2.55 16.67
CA ILE A 314 -9.59 3.00 17.85
C ILE A 314 -8.62 3.19 19.04
N PHE A 315 -7.72 2.23 19.25
CA PHE A 315 -6.71 2.30 20.30
C PHE A 315 -5.79 3.52 20.14
N LEU A 316 -5.25 3.77 18.94
CA LEU A 316 -4.39 4.93 18.70
C LEU A 316 -5.14 6.25 18.87
N VAL A 317 -6.36 6.36 18.34
CA VAL A 317 -7.15 7.60 18.41
C VAL A 317 -7.51 7.92 19.86
N THR A 318 -7.93 6.93 20.64
CA THR A 318 -8.28 7.13 22.06
C THR A 318 -7.06 7.54 22.89
N ILE A 319 -5.91 6.87 22.71
CA ILE A 319 -4.66 7.23 23.38
C ILE A 319 -4.18 8.62 22.95
N ALA A 320 -4.14 8.91 21.65
CA ALA A 320 -3.70 10.20 21.15
C ALA A 320 -4.59 11.34 21.67
N SER A 321 -5.92 11.15 21.63
CA SER A 321 -6.89 12.14 22.10
C SER A 321 -6.80 12.37 23.60
N GLY A 322 -6.71 11.29 24.38
CA GLY A 322 -6.51 11.34 25.82
C GLY A 322 -5.21 12.05 26.18
N ALA A 323 -4.10 11.64 25.59
CA ALA A 323 -2.78 12.22 25.81
C ALA A 323 -2.75 13.72 25.46
N LEU A 324 -3.26 14.09 24.28
CA LEU A 324 -3.31 15.48 23.83
C LEU A 324 -4.10 16.35 24.82
N PHE A 325 -5.29 15.89 25.23
CA PHE A 325 -6.10 16.66 26.17
C PHE A 325 -5.44 16.79 27.55
N THR A 326 -4.74 15.75 28.03
CA THR A 326 -4.00 15.84 29.30
C THR A 326 -2.86 16.85 29.23
N VAL A 327 -2.16 16.95 28.09
CA VAL A 327 -1.10 17.94 27.87
C VAL A 327 -1.68 19.36 27.84
N LEU A 328 -2.81 19.56 27.15
CA LEU A 328 -3.44 20.87 27.01
C LEU A 328 -4.08 21.41 28.30
N THR A 329 -4.69 20.54 29.10
CA THR A 329 -5.44 20.94 30.32
C THR A 329 -4.61 20.93 31.60
N GLY A 330 -3.33 20.57 31.52
CA GLY A 330 -2.45 20.53 32.69
C GLY A 330 -2.57 19.26 33.54
N GLY A 331 -3.18 18.19 33.00
CA GLY A 331 -3.10 16.82 33.52
C GLY A 331 -4.32 16.33 34.32
N GLY A 332 -4.22 15.07 34.79
CA GLY A 332 -5.23 14.43 35.64
C GLY A 332 -6.06 13.35 34.94
N ARG A 333 -6.64 12.45 35.74
CA ARG A 333 -7.45 11.32 35.24
C ARG A 333 -8.73 11.79 34.54
N GLY A 334 -9.38 12.83 35.07
CA GLY A 334 -10.57 13.42 34.47
C GLY A 334 -10.31 14.02 33.09
N ALA A 335 -9.20 14.75 32.95
CA ALA A 335 -8.75 15.29 31.66
C ALA A 335 -8.50 14.18 30.63
N TRP A 336 -7.81 13.09 31.03
CA TRP A 336 -7.60 11.96 30.13
C TRP A 336 -8.94 11.38 29.65
N ILE A 337 -9.84 11.05 30.58
CA ILE A 337 -11.13 10.45 30.24
C ILE A 337 -11.95 11.38 29.34
N ALA A 338 -12.04 12.67 29.67
CA ALA A 338 -12.71 13.66 28.84
C ALA A 338 -12.09 13.75 27.43
N GLY A 339 -10.75 13.74 27.35
CA GLY A 339 -10.01 13.73 26.09
C GLY A 339 -10.30 12.52 25.22
N MET A 340 -10.38 11.32 25.81
CA MET A 340 -10.72 10.09 25.07
C MET A 340 -12.08 10.21 24.39
N PHE A 341 -13.10 10.67 25.11
CA PHE A 341 -14.44 10.80 24.54
C PHE A 341 -14.54 11.97 23.55
N LEU A 342 -14.15 13.17 23.97
CA LEU A 342 -14.30 14.38 23.16
C LEU A 342 -13.42 14.34 21.91
N GLY A 343 -12.16 13.94 22.03
CA GLY A 343 -11.23 13.87 20.91
C GLY A 343 -11.53 12.73 19.95
N SER A 344 -11.99 11.56 20.44
CA SER A 344 -12.45 10.49 19.54
C SER A 344 -13.70 10.89 18.79
N MET A 345 -14.64 11.57 19.45
CA MET A 345 -15.85 12.10 18.82
C MET A 345 -15.49 13.15 17.75
N MET A 346 -14.60 14.09 18.07
CA MET A 346 -14.11 15.09 17.12
C MET A 346 -13.39 14.46 15.93
N THR A 347 -12.57 13.42 16.15
CA THR A 347 -11.88 12.70 15.08
C THR A 347 -12.85 11.96 14.18
N PHE A 348 -13.87 11.30 14.75
CA PHE A 348 -14.93 10.62 13.98
C PHE A 348 -15.71 11.61 13.11
N PHE A 349 -16.18 12.73 13.68
CA PHE A 349 -16.86 13.77 12.91
C PHE A 349 -15.94 14.42 11.88
N GLY A 350 -14.68 14.68 12.20
CA GLY A 350 -13.69 15.24 11.28
C GLY A 350 -13.45 14.33 10.07
N MET A 351 -13.29 13.02 10.29
CA MET A 351 -13.24 12.04 9.20
C MET A 351 -14.52 12.04 8.37
N GLY A 352 -15.69 12.08 9.02
CA GLY A 352 -16.98 12.12 8.33
C GLY A 352 -17.16 13.36 7.45
N VAL A 353 -16.82 14.55 7.97
CA VAL A 353 -16.87 15.82 7.23
C VAL A 353 -15.88 15.80 6.07
N CYS A 354 -14.65 15.34 6.27
CA CYS A 354 -13.66 15.23 5.21
C CYS A 354 -14.10 14.25 4.11
N THR A 355 -14.66 13.10 4.50
CA THR A 355 -15.21 12.09 3.58
C THR A 355 -16.37 12.66 2.78
N TRP A 356 -17.31 13.35 3.44
CA TRP A 356 -18.44 14.02 2.79
C TRP A 356 -17.97 15.11 1.81
N TRP A 357 -16.97 15.90 2.22
CA TRP A 357 -16.35 16.91 1.36
C TRP A 357 -15.71 16.29 0.11
N LEU A 358 -14.96 15.19 0.26
CA LEU A 358 -14.35 14.47 -0.87
C LEU A 358 -15.38 13.91 -1.85
N ILE A 359 -16.51 13.41 -1.36
CA ILE A 359 -17.64 12.99 -2.21
C ILE A 359 -18.21 14.20 -2.96
N GLY A 360 -18.39 15.33 -2.26
CA GLY A 360 -18.83 16.58 -2.87
C GLY A 360 -17.89 17.10 -3.96
N LEU A 361 -16.58 16.84 -3.83
CA LEU A 361 -15.58 17.21 -4.83
C LEU A 361 -15.62 16.32 -6.08
N GLN A 362 -16.22 15.13 -6.04
CA GLN A 362 -16.33 14.25 -7.21
C GLN A 362 -17.05 14.92 -8.38
N LYS A 363 -18.01 15.82 -8.10
CA LYS A 363 -18.75 16.56 -9.14
C LYS A 363 -17.86 17.49 -9.98
N TYR A 364 -16.68 17.85 -9.48
CA TYR A 364 -15.69 18.67 -10.20
C TYR A 364 -14.65 17.83 -10.94
N LYS A 365 -14.69 16.49 -10.86
CA LYS A 365 -13.75 15.62 -11.57
C LYS A 365 -14.07 15.64 -13.06
N ASN A 366 -13.12 16.11 -13.86
CA ASN A 366 -13.19 16.13 -15.31
C ASN A 366 -12.01 15.38 -15.92
N GLU A 367 -12.19 14.08 -16.15
CA GLU A 367 -11.21 13.25 -16.85
C GLU A 367 -11.74 12.97 -18.27
N ILE A 368 -11.07 13.55 -19.26
CA ILE A 368 -11.36 13.26 -20.67
C ILE A 368 -10.52 12.06 -21.05
N HIS A 369 -11.17 10.95 -21.37
CA HIS A 369 -10.48 9.81 -21.94
C HIS A 369 -10.43 9.98 -23.45
N GLY A 370 -9.20 9.96 -23.98
CA GLY A 370 -8.98 9.96 -25.42
C GLY A 370 -9.56 8.69 -26.05
N PRO A 371 -9.94 8.74 -27.33
CA PRO A 371 -10.52 7.62 -28.04
C PRO A 371 -9.49 6.55 -28.44
N TRP A 372 -8.24 6.72 -28.00
CA TRP A 372 -7.09 5.89 -28.33
C TRP A 372 -6.93 4.81 -27.27
N ASP A 373 -6.89 3.55 -27.69
CA ASP A 373 -6.58 2.46 -26.78
C ASP A 373 -5.05 2.39 -26.58
N PRO A 374 -4.51 2.75 -25.40
CA PRO A 374 -3.08 2.63 -25.16
C PRO A 374 -2.70 1.16 -25.13
N ALA A 375 -1.57 0.81 -25.76
CA ALA A 375 -1.03 -0.54 -25.69
C ALA A 375 -0.86 -0.95 -24.22
N ARG A 376 -1.41 -2.10 -23.83
CA ARG A 376 -1.11 -2.71 -22.54
C ARG A 376 0.15 -3.57 -22.71
N PRO A 377 1.32 -3.13 -22.22
CA PRO A 377 2.54 -3.92 -22.37
C PRO A 377 2.38 -5.24 -21.60
N VAL A 378 2.56 -6.36 -22.31
CA VAL A 378 2.64 -7.68 -21.69
C VAL A 378 4.06 -7.86 -21.17
N ILE A 379 4.26 -7.64 -19.87
CA ILE A 379 5.54 -7.95 -19.22
C ILE A 379 5.60 -9.47 -19.05
N ARG A 380 6.25 -10.16 -19.99
CA ARG A 380 6.60 -11.59 -19.82
C ARG A 380 7.60 -11.68 -18.68
N ARG A 381 7.25 -12.39 -17.60
CA ARG A 381 8.15 -12.63 -16.45
C ARG A 381 9.21 -13.71 -16.71
N ARG A 382 9.19 -14.35 -17.88
CA ARG A 382 10.19 -15.32 -18.33
C ARG A 382 10.82 -14.83 -19.62
N TRP A 383 12.13 -14.60 -19.55
CA TRP A 383 13.03 -14.63 -20.69
C TRP A 383 13.69 -16.00 -20.57
N ASP A 384 13.30 -16.93 -21.44
CA ASP A 384 14.07 -18.17 -21.65
C ASP A 384 15.24 -17.87 -22.59
#